data_AF-A0A6M1YGS5-F1
#
_entry.id   AF-A0A6M1YGS5-F1
#
_cell.length_a   1.000
_cell.length_b   1.000
_cell.length_c   1.000
_cell.angle_alpha   90.00
_cell.angle_beta   90.00
_cell.angle_gamma   90.00
#
_symmetry.space_group_name_H-M   'P 1'
#
loop_
_entity.id
_entity.type
_entity.pdbx_description
1 polymer ?
#
loop_
_entity_poly.entity_id
_entity_poly.type
_entity_poly.pdbx_seq_one_letter_code
_entity_poly.pdbx_strand_id
1 'polypeptide(L)'
;MKSTNLAVVAILVHQDKCLFLKRHNPPLNWCPPAGRLLEGEDPALGLLREIFEETGLKADVILPVSDCRANAASVPRSFDHYHKFKGRSIG
;
A
#
# COMPACT_ATOMS: atom_id res chain seq x y z
N MET A 1 -7.11 -9.69 -15.67
CA MET A 1 -7.20 -10.47 -14.41
C MET A 1 -5.98 -10.08 -13.57
N LYS A 2 -6.11 -9.66 -12.30
CA LYS A 2 -4.95 -9.28 -11.45
C LYS A 2 -4.13 -10.55 -11.15
N SER A 3 -3.09 -10.85 -11.94
CA SER A 3 -2.32 -12.11 -11.92
C SER A 3 -0.91 -11.99 -11.32
N THR A 4 -0.45 -10.77 -11.01
CA THR A 4 0.93 -10.53 -10.56
C THR A 4 1.09 -10.70 -9.05
N ASN A 5 2.22 -11.26 -8.60
CA ASN A 5 2.65 -11.26 -7.19
C ASN A 5 3.20 -9.90 -6.72
N LEU A 6 2.84 -8.81 -7.42
CA LEU A 6 3.25 -7.45 -7.11
C LEU A 6 2.05 -6.64 -6.63
N ALA A 7 2.28 -5.89 -5.56
CA ALA A 7 1.31 -4.98 -4.99
C ALA A 7 1.98 -3.64 -4.73
N VAL A 8 1.15 -2.60 -4.73
CA VAL A 8 1.55 -1.23 -4.41
C VAL A 8 0.81 -0.79 -3.16
N VAL A 9 1.48 0.02 -2.35
CA VAL A 9 0.98 0.53 -1.08
C VAL A 9 1.22 2.03 -1.04
N ALA A 10 0.18 2.80 -0.74
CA ALA A 10 0.23 4.25 -0.79
C ALA A 10 0.41 4.87 0.60
N ILE A 11 1.41 5.74 0.77
CA ILE A 11 1.47 6.66 1.91
C ILE A 11 1.00 8.02 1.42
N LEU A 12 -0.29 8.32 1.59
CA LEU A 12 -0.84 9.63 1.24
C LEU A 12 -0.65 10.59 2.41
N VAL A 13 0.03 11.69 2.16
CA VAL A 13 0.25 12.76 3.15
C VAL A 13 -0.48 14.02 2.72
N HIS A 14 -1.26 14.61 3.62
CA HIS A 14 -1.88 15.91 3.44
C HIS A 14 -1.91 16.66 4.78
N GLN A 15 -1.36 17.87 4.83
CA GLN A 15 -1.30 18.70 6.05
C GLN A 15 -0.80 17.92 7.27
N ASP A 16 0.38 17.30 7.14
CA ASP A 16 1.04 16.50 8.20
C ASP A 16 0.24 15.29 8.72
N LYS A 17 -0.77 14.85 7.97
CA LYS A 17 -1.59 13.67 8.29
C LYS A 17 -1.45 12.62 7.20
N CYS A 18 -1.50 11.35 7.61
CA CYS A 18 -1.52 10.22 6.70
C CYS A 18 -2.91 9.58 6.62
N LEU A 19 -3.33 9.19 5.42
CA LEU A 19 -4.59 8.47 5.22
C LEU A 19 -4.44 6.98 5.48
N PHE A 20 -5.32 6.44 6.32
CA PHE A 20 -5.52 5.00 6.51
C PHE A 20 -6.98 4.67 6.31
N LEU A 21 -7.23 3.50 5.72
CA LEU A 21 -8.55 2.93 5.48
C LEU A 21 -8.84 1.87 6.54
N LYS A 22 -10.07 1.87 7.05
CA LYS A 22 -10.55 0.82 7.95
C LYS A 22 -11.14 -0.30 7.12
N ARG A 23 -10.55 -1.49 7.20
CA ARG A 23 -11.06 -2.66 6.47
C ARG A 23 -12.43 -3.08 7.02
N HIS A 24 -13.38 -3.31 6.12
CA HIS A 24 -14.70 -3.85 6.46
C HIS A 24 -14.71 -5.38 6.57
N ASN A 25 -13.75 -6.06 5.94
CA ASN A 25 -13.61 -7.50 5.97
C ASN A 25 -12.45 -7.91 6.88
N PRO A 26 -12.59 -8.99 7.67
CA PRO A 26 -11.51 -9.50 8.50
C PRO A 26 -10.22 -9.67 7.69
N PRO A 27 -9.09 -9.27 8.28
CA PRO A 27 -8.93 -8.65 9.58
C PRO A 27 -9.33 -7.16 9.54
N LEU A 28 -10.05 -6.72 10.57
CA LEU A 28 -10.61 -5.37 10.69
C LEU A 28 -9.55 -4.34 11.14
N ASN A 29 -8.44 -4.29 10.40
CA ASN A 29 -7.30 -3.44 10.69
C ASN A 29 -7.36 -2.12 9.90
N TRP A 30 -6.62 -1.13 10.38
CA TRP A 30 -6.34 0.09 9.63
C TRP A 30 -5.14 -0.15 8.72
N CYS A 31 -5.30 0.13 7.43
CA CYS A 31 -4.25 -0.07 6.43
C CYS A 31 -4.17 1.15 5.50
N PRO A 32 -2.99 1.51 4.97
CA PRO A 32 -2.92 2.44 3.85
C PRO A 32 -3.69 1.88 2.64
N PRO A 33 -4.12 2.75 1.71
CA PRO A 33 -4.65 2.30 0.42
C PRO A 33 -3.62 1.43 -0.31
N ALA A 34 -4.06 0.30 -0.83
CA ALA A 34 -3.15 -0.68 -1.42
C ALA A 34 -3.88 -1.68 -2.31
N GLY A 35 -3.17 -2.19 -3.31
CA GLY A 35 -3.72 -3.24 -4.16
C GLY A 35 -2.72 -3.88 -5.09
N ARG A 36 -3.18 -4.92 -5.79
CA ARG A 36 -2.35 -5.67 -6.72
C ARG A 36 -2.27 -4.97 -8.07
N LEU A 37 -1.09 -5.01 -8.66
CA LEU A 37 -0.90 -4.55 -10.03
C LEU A 37 -1.54 -5.53 -11.03
N LEU A 38 -2.00 -4.98 -12.15
CA LEU A 38 -2.30 -5.74 -13.35
C LEU A 38 -1.00 -6.17 -14.02
N GLU A 39 -1.09 -7.14 -14.93
CA GLU A 39 0.06 -7.64 -15.67
C GLU A 39 0.61 -6.54 -16.59
N GLY A 40 1.91 -6.24 -16.45
CA GLY A 40 2.58 -5.16 -17.20
C GLY A 40 2.16 -3.73 -16.82
N GLU A 41 1.37 -3.56 -15.77
CA GLU A 41 0.94 -2.23 -15.31
C GLU A 41 2.11 -1.46 -14.69
N ASP A 42 2.25 -0.19 -15.06
CA ASP A 42 3.19 0.72 -14.42
C ASP A 42 2.84 0.88 -12.93
N PRO A 43 3.79 0.70 -12.00
CA PRO A 43 3.51 0.76 -10.57
C PRO A 43 2.89 2.09 -10.10
N ALA A 44 3.29 3.22 -10.69
CA ALA A 44 2.74 4.51 -10.31
C ALA A 44 1.30 4.66 -10.80
N LEU A 45 1.01 4.24 -12.03
CA LEU A 45 -0.36 4.24 -12.55
C LEU A 45 -1.27 3.28 -11.76
N GLY A 46 -0.79 2.08 -11.43
CA GLY A 46 -1.53 1.13 -10.61
C GLY A 46 -1.77 1.66 -9.20
N LEU A 47 -0.80 2.35 -8.60
CA LEU A 47 -0.96 2.99 -7.29
C LEU A 47 -2.07 4.06 -7.33
N LEU A 48 -2.05 4.94 -8.32
CA LEU A 48 -3.08 5.97 -8.50
C LEU A 48 -4.47 5.38 -8.74
N ARG A 49 -4.55 4.28 -9.52
CA ARG A 49 -5.79 3.53 -9.75
C ARG A 49 -6.36 2.98 -8.44
N GLU A 50 -5.56 2.28 -7.64
CA GLU A 50 -6.01 1.70 -6.36
C GLU A 50 -6.44 2.80 -5.37
N ILE A 51 -5.71 3.92 -5.28
CA ILE A 51 -6.11 5.07 -4.46
C ILE A 51 -7.51 5.55 -4.86
N PHE A 52 -7.74 5.73 -6.16
CA PHE A 52 -9.03 6.20 -6.65
C PHE A 52 -10.15 5.17 -6.42
N GLU A 53 -9.91 3.88 -6.66
CA GLU A 53 -10.88 2.79 -6.42
C GLU A 53 -11.29 2.69 -4.94
N GLU A 54 -10.33 2.79 -4.01
CA GLU A 54 -10.61 2.60 -2.58
C GLU A 54 -11.08 3.86 -1.85
N THR A 55 -10.71 5.05 -2.35
CA THR A 55 -10.93 6.32 -1.61
C THR A 55 -11.68 7.38 -2.40
N GLY A 56 -11.76 7.26 -3.73
CA GLY A 56 -12.29 8.31 -4.62
C GLY A 56 -11.40 9.53 -4.77
N LEU A 57 -10.22 9.56 -4.13
CA LEU A 57 -9.31 10.70 -4.17
C LEU A 57 -8.40 10.64 -5.40
N LYS A 58 -7.97 11.82 -5.86
CA LYS A 58 -6.88 11.98 -6.82
C LYS A 58 -5.63 12.41 -6.07
N ALA A 59 -4.47 11.90 -6.50
CA ALA A 59 -3.18 12.18 -5.89
C ALA A 59 -2.10 12.25 -6.97
N ASP A 60 -0.95 12.79 -6.61
CA ASP A 60 0.26 12.82 -7.43
C ASP A 60 1.33 11.94 -6.78
N VAL A 61 2.06 11.16 -7.60
CA VAL A 61 3.17 10.35 -7.11
C VAL A 61 4.41 11.21 -7.02
N ILE A 62 4.94 11.37 -5.80
CA ILE A 62 6.14 12.19 -5.57
C ILE A 62 7.41 11.35 -5.72
N LEU A 63 7.48 10.20 -5.05
CA LEU A 63 8.67 9.34 -5.06
C LEU A 63 8.35 7.90 -4.62
N PRO A 64 9.12 6.91 -5.08
CA PRO A 64 9.10 5.57 -4.52
C PRO A 64 9.79 5.57 -3.14
N VAL A 65 9.12 5.04 -2.12
CA VAL A 65 9.65 5.01 -0.74
C VAL A 65 10.52 3.76 -0.50
N SER A 66 10.04 2.59 -0.91
CA SER A 66 10.72 1.30 -0.73
C SER A 66 10.09 0.25 -1.63
N ASP A 67 10.87 -0.73 -2.03
CA ASP A 67 10.36 -2.04 -2.42
C ASP A 67 10.44 -3.01 -1.24
N CYS A 68 9.58 -4.01 -1.20
CA CYS A 68 9.67 -5.10 -0.24
C CYS A 68 9.31 -6.43 -0.88
N ARG A 69 10.18 -7.43 -0.70
CA ARG A 69 9.88 -8.80 -1.10
C ARG A 69 9.11 -9.47 0.02
N ALA A 70 7.80 -9.54 -0.14
CA ALA A 70 6.96 -10.30 0.76
C ALA A 70 7.16 -11.80 0.45
N ASN A 71 7.68 -12.56 1.40
CA ASN A 71 7.93 -13.99 1.21
C ASN A 71 6.57 -14.71 1.08
N ALA A 72 6.37 -15.58 0.09
CA ALA A 72 5.04 -16.16 -0.19
C ALA A 72 4.41 -16.91 1.01
N ALA A 73 5.24 -17.44 1.91
CA ALA A 73 4.80 -18.07 3.16
C ALA A 73 4.43 -17.08 4.29
N SER A 74 4.82 -15.80 4.16
CA SER A 74 4.63 -14.74 5.14
C SER A 74 3.71 -13.62 4.67
N VAL A 75 3.04 -13.76 3.51
CA VAL A 75 1.98 -12.86 3.06
C VAL A 75 0.63 -13.51 3.37
N PRO A 76 0.02 -13.25 4.54
CA PRO A 76 -1.37 -13.62 4.72
C PRO A 76 -2.19 -12.96 3.61
N ARG A 77 -3.31 -13.58 3.21
CA ARG A 77 -4.26 -12.97 2.24
C ARG A 77 -4.82 -11.62 2.73
N SER A 78 -4.54 -11.29 3.98
CA SER A 78 -4.55 -9.98 4.59
C SER A 78 -3.12 -9.47 4.80
N PHE A 79 -2.82 -8.25 4.35
CA PHE A 79 -1.57 -7.55 4.67
C PHE A 79 -1.51 -7.20 6.18
N ASP A 80 -1.37 -8.21 7.05
CA ASP A 80 -1.34 -8.04 8.52
C ASP A 80 0.07 -7.85 9.08
N HIS A 81 1.11 -8.01 8.26
CA HIS A 81 2.48 -7.91 8.75
C HIS A 81 3.04 -6.50 8.52
N TYR A 82 2.71 -5.60 9.45
CA TYR A 82 3.52 -4.42 9.69
C TYR A 82 4.82 -4.82 10.37
N HIS A 83 5.94 -4.76 9.66
CA HIS A 83 7.22 -4.58 10.33
C HIS A 83 7.23 -3.15 10.89
N LYS A 84 7.01 -3.03 12.20
CA LYS A 84 7.29 -1.81 12.95
C LYS A 84 8.79 -1.55 12.83
N PHE A 85 9.21 -0.76 11.83
CA PHE A 85 10.56 -0.21 11.82
C PHE A 85 10.65 0.70 13.05
N LYS A 86 11.25 0.19 14.14
CA LYS A 86 11.76 1.07 15.19
C LYS A 86 12.85 1.89 14.52
N GLY A 87 12.52 3.11 14.12
CA GLY A 87 13.51 4.09 13.69
C GLY A 87 14.62 4.14 14.72
N ARG A 88 15.85 3.87 14.29
CA ARG A 88 17.04 4.21 15.07
C ARG A 88 17.15 5.72 14.93
N SER A 89 16.88 6.44 16.02
CA SER A 89 17.38 7.81 16.18
C SER A 89 18.90 7.72 16.01
N ILE A 90 19.40 8.23 14.90
CA ILE A 90 20.78 8.68 14.81
C ILE A 90 20.79 10.07 15.43
N GLY A 91 21.35 10.14 16.64
CA GLY A 91 21.96 11.39 17.12
C GLY A 91 23.31 11.59 16.44
#